data_AF-A0A2C9VHY9-F1
#
_entry.id   AF-A0A2C9VHY9-F1
#
_cell.length_a   1.000
_cell.length_b   1.000
_cell.length_c   1.000
_cell.angle_alpha   90.00
_cell.angle_beta   90.00
_cell.angle_gamma   90.00
#
_symmetry.space_group_name_H-M   'P 1'
#
loop_
_entity.id
_entity.type
_entity.pdbx_description
1 polymer ?
#
loop_
_entity_poly.entity_id
_entity_poly.type
_entity_poly.pdbx_seq_one_letter_code
_entity_poly.pdbx_strand_id
1 'polypeptide(L)'
;MATKHYNFLQLSGMLVLFISLLALTRPAMGTDDDDDNIPDDFSRKYFPDDFIFGTATSAYQIEGEATAKGRAPSVWDIFSKETPGMYVYLSIFIDYI
;
A
#
# COMPACT_ATOMS: atom_id res chain seq x y z
N MET A 1 13.65 -40.83 -34.50
CA MET A 1 12.45 -40.16 -35.07
C MET A 1 11.25 -40.14 -34.12
N ALA A 2 11.16 -41.06 -33.15
CA ALA A 2 10.01 -41.14 -32.21
C ALA A 2 10.03 -40.09 -31.06
N THR A 3 11.20 -39.63 -30.62
CA THR A 3 11.36 -38.70 -29.47
C THR A 3 10.65 -37.36 -29.64
N LYS A 4 10.57 -36.83 -30.87
CA LYS A 4 9.87 -35.56 -31.15
C LYS A 4 8.35 -35.68 -30.94
N HIS A 5 7.76 -36.83 -31.24
CA HIS A 5 6.32 -37.07 -31.06
C HIS A 5 5.95 -37.21 -29.57
N TYR A 6 6.79 -37.88 -28.77
CA TYR A 6 6.57 -37.99 -27.32
C TYR A 6 6.65 -36.62 -26.62
N ASN A 7 7.62 -35.78 -26.99
CA ASN A 7 7.76 -34.44 -26.42
C ASN A 7 6.55 -33.55 -26.73
N PHE A 8 5.97 -33.66 -27.93
CA PHE A 8 4.79 -32.90 -28.32
C PHE A 8 3.54 -33.34 -27.57
N LEU A 9 3.32 -34.66 -27.44
CA LEU A 9 2.19 -35.23 -26.68
C LEU A 9 2.31 -34.95 -25.18
N GLN A 10 3.53 -34.92 -24.64
CA GLN A 10 3.78 -34.57 -23.24
C GLN A 10 3.50 -33.09 -22.98
N LEU A 11 3.92 -32.20 -23.88
CA LEU A 11 3.69 -30.76 -23.74
C LEU A 11 2.19 -30.40 -23.81
N SER A 12 1.44 -31.03 -24.72
CA SER A 12 -0.01 -30.80 -24.82
C SER A 12 -0.77 -31.31 -23.60
N GLY A 13 -0.36 -32.45 -23.03
CA GLY A 13 -0.92 -32.97 -21.78
C GLY A 13 -0.65 -32.05 -20.58
N MET A 14 0.56 -31.51 -20.48
CA MET A 14 0.91 -30.52 -19.45
C MET A 14 0.11 -29.23 -19.59
N LEU A 15 -0.15 -28.77 -20.83
CA LEU A 15 -0.95 -27.58 -21.09
C LEU A 15 -2.41 -27.75 -20.63
N VAL A 16 -3.03 -28.91 -20.93
CA VAL A 16 -4.40 -29.21 -20.49
C VAL A 16 -4.48 -29.30 -18.97
N LEU A 17 -3.48 -29.92 -18.33
CA LEU A 17 -3.41 -29.97 -16.87
C LEU A 17 -3.24 -28.58 -16.25
N PHE A 18 -2.44 -27.71 -16.88
CA PHE A 18 -2.23 -26.34 -16.42
C PHE A 18 -3.49 -25.49 -16.56
N ILE A 19 -4.21 -25.60 -17.69
CA ILE A 19 -5.50 -24.91 -17.90
C ILE A 19 -6.55 -25.44 -16.91
N SER A 20 -6.59 -26.74 -16.65
CA SER A 20 -7.50 -27.34 -15.66
C SER A 20 -7.17 -26.84 -14.24
N LEU A 21 -5.88 -26.74 -13.90
CA LEU A 21 -5.42 -26.21 -12.61
C LEU A 21 -5.78 -24.72 -12.45
N LEU A 22 -5.62 -23.93 -13.52
CA LEU A 22 -6.08 -22.54 -13.56
C LEU A 22 -7.61 -22.44 -13.45
N ALA A 23 -8.37 -23.33 -14.09
CA ALA A 23 -9.83 -23.33 -14.01
C ALA A 23 -10.37 -23.75 -12.63
N LEU A 24 -9.59 -24.52 -11.85
CA LEU A 24 -9.90 -24.82 -10.45
C LEU A 24 -9.57 -23.67 -9.49
N THR A 25 -8.82 -22.65 -9.94
CA THR A 25 -8.72 -21.41 -9.17
C THR A 25 -10.07 -20.72 -9.22
N ARG A 26 -10.89 -20.98 -8.20
CA ARG A 26 -12.04 -20.11 -7.93
C ARG A 26 -11.46 -18.71 -7.73
N PRO A 27 -11.96 -17.66 -8.43
CA PRO A 27 -11.62 -16.32 -8.03
C PRO A 27 -12.00 -16.22 -6.55
N ALA A 28 -11.06 -15.80 -5.72
CA ALA A 28 -11.39 -15.35 -4.36
C ALA A 28 -12.23 -14.07 -4.54
N MET A 29 -13.49 -14.25 -4.87
CA MET A 29 -14.50 -13.22 -4.71
C MET A 29 -14.67 -13.13 -3.21
N GLY A 30 -13.99 -12.15 -2.60
CA GLY A 30 -14.36 -11.70 -1.28
C GLY A 30 -15.85 -11.44 -1.34
N THR A 31 -16.63 -12.17 -0.55
CA THR A 31 -17.92 -11.64 -0.14
C THR A 31 -17.55 -10.39 0.63
N ASP A 32 -17.86 -9.22 0.08
CA ASP A 32 -17.73 -7.92 0.74
C ASP A 32 -18.73 -7.84 1.91
N ASP A 33 -18.81 -8.88 2.74
CA ASP A 33 -19.58 -8.95 3.98
C ASP A 33 -18.78 -8.29 5.12
N ASP A 34 -18.05 -7.22 4.78
CA ASP A 34 -17.55 -6.25 5.75
C ASP A 34 -18.72 -5.30 6.07
N ASP A 35 -19.77 -5.83 6.70
CA ASP A 35 -20.87 -5.03 7.27
C ASP A 35 -20.36 -4.33 8.53
N ASP A 36 -19.41 -3.42 8.33
CA ASP A 36 -19.06 -2.41 9.31
C ASP A 36 -20.35 -1.63 9.57
N ASN A 37 -20.96 -1.83 10.75
CA ASN A 37 -22.23 -1.23 11.17
C ASN A 37 -22.09 0.29 11.37
N ILE A 38 -21.71 1.02 10.32
CA ILE A 38 -21.57 2.46 10.28
C ILE A 38 -22.91 3.02 9.81
N PRO A 39 -23.57 3.88 10.60
CA PRO A 39 -24.80 4.52 10.17
C PRO A 39 -24.60 5.30 8.86
N ASP A 40 -25.57 5.22 7.95
CA ASP A 40 -25.58 5.99 6.69
C ASP A 40 -25.45 7.51 6.89
N ASP A 41 -25.72 8.00 8.10
CA ASP A 41 -25.71 9.40 8.48
C ASP A 41 -24.54 9.79 9.41
N PHE A 42 -23.51 8.94 9.49
CA PHE A 42 -22.31 9.18 10.31
C PHE A 42 -21.69 10.54 9.96
N SER A 43 -21.63 11.42 10.96
CA SER A 43 -21.30 12.84 10.77
C SER A 43 -20.81 13.48 12.07
N ARG A 44 -20.42 14.76 12.00
CA ARG A 44 -19.89 15.52 13.15
C ARG A 44 -20.82 15.56 14.37
N LYS A 45 -22.14 15.38 14.19
CA LYS A 45 -23.15 15.33 15.27
C LYS A 45 -22.93 14.20 16.28
N TYR A 46 -22.14 13.19 15.92
CA TYR A 46 -21.77 12.08 16.80
C TYR A 46 -20.68 12.47 17.82
N PHE A 47 -20.11 13.68 17.72
CA PHE A 47 -19.07 14.20 18.59
C PHE A 47 -19.62 15.42 19.38
N PRO A 48 -19.04 15.76 20.56
CA PRO A 48 -19.38 16.99 21.27
C PRO A 48 -19.28 18.24 20.40
N ASP A 49 -20.09 19.26 20.70
CA ASP A 49 -20.12 20.50 19.91
C ASP A 49 -18.75 21.22 19.86
N ASP A 50 -17.97 21.08 20.93
CA ASP A 50 -16.64 21.64 21.12
C ASP A 50 -15.49 20.72 20.63
N PHE A 51 -15.80 19.54 20.09
CA PHE A 51 -14.80 18.63 19.54
C PHE A 51 -14.06 19.28 18.36
N ILE A 52 -12.73 19.25 18.30
CA ILE A 52 -11.98 19.87 17.19
C ILE A 52 -11.48 18.79 16.23
N PHE A 53 -11.95 18.84 14.97
CA PHE A 53 -11.30 18.11 13.87
C PHE A 53 -10.22 19.00 13.26
N GLY A 54 -9.04 18.44 13.07
CA GLY A 54 -7.90 19.15 12.50
C GLY A 54 -7.09 18.27 11.57
N THR A 55 -6.09 18.89 10.96
CA THR A 55 -5.06 18.21 10.17
C THR A 55 -3.69 18.63 10.69
N ALA A 56 -2.69 17.77 10.55
CA ALA A 56 -1.32 18.03 10.97
C ALA A 56 -0.36 17.66 9.85
N THR A 57 0.75 18.40 9.76
CA THR A 57 1.83 18.15 8.80
C THR A 57 3.18 18.29 9.52
N SER A 58 4.25 17.78 8.91
CA SER A 58 5.61 18.00 9.38
C SER A 58 6.45 18.76 8.34
N ALA A 59 7.38 19.58 8.81
CA ALA A 59 8.18 20.46 7.97
C ALA A 59 8.93 19.71 6.86
N TYR A 60 9.61 18.62 7.20
CA TYR A 60 10.40 17.86 6.23
C TYR A 60 9.54 17.23 5.11
N GLN A 61 8.28 16.90 5.40
CA GLN A 61 7.38 16.27 4.44
C GLN A 61 6.76 17.24 3.45
N ILE A 62 6.53 18.50 3.85
CA ILE A 62 5.69 19.43 3.08
C ILE A 62 6.40 20.71 2.64
N GLU A 63 7.40 21.20 3.38
CA GLU A 63 7.97 22.54 3.09
C GLU A 63 8.91 22.53 1.88
N GLY A 64 9.67 21.45 1.69
CA GLY A 64 10.68 21.36 0.64
C GLY A 64 11.87 22.28 0.87
N GLU A 65 12.45 22.80 -0.23
CA GLU A 65 13.55 23.79 -0.22
C GLU A 65 14.71 23.47 0.75
N ALA A 66 15.08 22.19 0.84
CA ALA A 66 16.03 21.69 1.85
C ALA A 66 17.41 22.36 1.85
N THR A 67 17.80 22.99 0.74
CA THR A 67 19.10 23.66 0.57
C THR A 67 18.98 25.14 0.21
N ALA A 68 17.78 25.73 0.26
CA ALA A 68 17.54 27.11 -0.13
C ALA A 68 17.40 28.04 1.10
N LYS A 69 17.37 29.36 0.83
CA LYS A 69 17.03 30.42 1.81
C LYS A 69 17.84 30.42 3.12
N GLY A 70 19.05 29.87 3.10
CA GLY A 70 19.94 29.85 4.28
C GLY A 70 19.51 28.86 5.37
N ARG A 71 18.61 27.90 5.07
CA ARG A 71 18.27 26.81 5.99
C ARG A 71 19.50 25.95 6.29
N ALA A 72 19.73 25.65 7.57
CA ALA A 72 20.76 24.71 7.98
C ALA A 72 20.31 23.25 7.74
N PRO A 73 21.25 22.33 7.41
CA PRO A 73 20.93 20.92 7.26
C PRO A 73 20.37 20.32 8.56
N SER A 74 19.29 19.55 8.41
CA SER A 74 18.70 18.71 9.44
C SER A 74 19.26 17.28 9.37
N VAL A 75 19.03 16.49 10.42
CA VAL A 75 19.39 15.06 10.43
C VAL A 75 18.73 14.31 9.26
N TRP A 76 17.49 14.69 8.91
CA TRP A 76 16.77 14.08 7.78
C TRP A 76 17.43 14.36 6.43
N ASP A 77 18.04 15.54 6.23
CA ASP A 77 18.77 15.84 4.98
C ASP A 77 19.98 14.93 4.80
N ILE A 78 20.71 14.66 5.90
CA ILE A 78 21.88 13.79 5.91
C ILE A 78 21.43 12.36 5.65
N PHE A 79 20.46 11.88 6.42
CA PHE A 79 19.95 10.52 6.33
C PHE A 79 19.43 10.18 4.92
N SER A 80 18.57 11.03 4.35
CA SER A 80 17.98 10.81 3.03
C SER A 80 19.02 10.86 1.90
N LYS A 81 20.09 11.64 2.06
CA LYS A 81 21.18 11.71 1.09
C LYS A 81 22.13 10.52 1.20
N GLU A 82 22.46 10.08 2.41
CA GLU A 82 23.46 9.03 2.67
C GLU A 82 22.88 7.61 2.56
N THR A 83 21.56 7.46 2.67
CA THR A 83 20.91 6.13 2.73
C THR A 83 19.85 5.93 1.63
N PRO A 84 20.17 6.12 0.34
CA PRO A 84 19.20 5.93 -0.74
C PRO A 84 18.70 4.47 -0.78
N GLY A 85 17.38 4.29 -0.81
CA GLY A 85 16.72 2.97 -0.83
C GLY A 85 16.31 2.43 0.54
N MET A 86 16.61 3.14 1.62
CA MET A 86 16.08 2.85 2.95
C MET A 86 14.70 3.46 3.13
N TYR A 87 13.69 2.63 3.36
CA TYR A 87 12.35 3.07 3.69
C TYR A 87 12.20 3.14 5.21
N VAL A 88 12.11 4.35 5.74
CA VAL A 88 11.61 4.59 7.09
C VAL A 88 10.12 4.80 7.00
N TYR A 89 9.36 4.03 7.78
CA TYR A 89 7.96 4.35 8.02
C TYR A 89 7.93 5.63 8.83
N LEU A 90 7.78 6.76 8.13
CA LEU A 90 7.48 8.02 8.75
C LEU A 90 6.01 7.95 9.17
N SER A 91 5.71 7.26 10.26
CA SER A 91 4.45 7.47 10.93
C SER A 91 4.50 8.89 11.46
N ILE A 92 3.80 9.81 10.77
CA ILE A 92 3.24 10.98 11.44
C ILE A 92 2.24 10.41 12.42
N PHE A 93 2.72 9.99 13.58
CA PHE A 93 1.85 9.97 14.70
C PHE A 93 1.67 11.43 15.10
N ILE A 94 0.45 11.90 14.92
CA ILE A 94 -0.14 13.01 15.68
C ILE A 94 -0.28 12.52 17.14
N ASP A 95 0.77 11.91 17.69
CA ASP A 95 0.82 11.58 19.11
C ASP A 95 0.91 12.94 19.80
N TYR A 96 -0.07 13.25 20.64
CA TYR A 96 -0.30 14.51 21.35
C TYR A 96 -1.13 15.57 20.61
N ILE A 97 -2.34 15.18 20.18
CA ILE A 97 -3.56 15.92 20.57
C ILE A 97 -4.41 14.99 21.44
#